data_AF-A0A3Q3ERY7-F1
#
_entry.id   AF-A0A3Q3ERY7-F1
#
_cell.length_a   1.000
_cell.length_b   1.000
_cell.length_c   1.000
_cell.angle_alpha   90.00
_cell.angle_beta   90.00
_cell.angle_gamma   90.00
#
_symmetry.space_group_name_H-M   'P 1'
#
loop_
_entity.id
_entity.type
_entity.pdbx_description
1 polymer ?
#
loop_
_entity_poly.entity_id
_entity_poly.type
_entity_poly.pdbx_seq_one_letter_code
_entity_poly.pdbx_strand_id
1 'polypeptide(L)'
;MNVKEKHFFLHNHPNMHLCKAYGLLKSQQEEKLNSINEAFLSDPQYAEEEDLSSQLEMFKRKYMEFDLNDKGDIDIMGLKRMLEKLGLAKTHLELKKMMSEVVGGKSKDTISYTDFLNMMLGKKHAILKLILMFEGIGKEQEPKHVGPPCRKTFSDLP
;
A
#
# COMPACT_ATOMS: atom_id res chain seq x y z
N MET A 1 -49.44 -4.39 15.64
CA MET A 1 -48.20 -4.15 14.88
C MET A 1 -47.55 -5.47 14.60
N ASN A 2 -47.37 -5.79 13.31
CA ASN A 2 -47.03 -7.13 12.83
C ASN A 2 -45.50 -7.28 12.72
N VAL A 3 -44.97 -8.48 13.00
CA VAL A 3 -43.53 -8.83 13.04
C VAL A 3 -42.83 -8.53 11.70
N LYS A 4 -43.58 -8.37 10.60
CA LYS A 4 -43.08 -8.04 9.27
C LYS A 4 -42.62 -6.58 9.09
N GLU A 5 -43.04 -5.64 9.94
CA GLU A 5 -42.58 -4.23 9.84
C GLU A 5 -41.22 -3.98 10.52
N LYS A 6 -40.81 -4.84 11.46
CA LYS A 6 -39.49 -4.72 12.10
C LYS A 6 -38.33 -5.18 11.21
N HIS A 7 -38.61 -5.96 10.17
CA HIS A 7 -37.57 -6.50 9.29
C HIS A 7 -37.17 -5.57 8.14
N PHE A 8 -37.96 -4.52 7.88
CA PHE A 8 -37.69 -3.55 6.80
C PHE A 8 -36.70 -2.45 7.22
N PHE A 9 -36.42 -2.28 8.51
CA PHE A 9 -35.55 -1.21 9.02
C PHE A 9 -34.06 -1.58 9.16
N LEU A 10 -33.66 -2.83 8.87
CA LEU A 10 -32.30 -3.31 9.12
C LEU A 10 -31.43 -3.50 7.87
N HIS A 11 -31.92 -3.28 6.65
CA HIS A 11 -31.20 -3.67 5.43
C HIS A 11 -31.21 -2.61 4.32
N ASN A 12 -31.02 -1.32 4.63
CA ASN A 12 -30.79 -0.32 3.57
C ASN A 12 -30.05 0.95 4.04
N HIS A 13 -28.91 0.77 4.70
CA HIS A 13 -27.88 1.79 4.67
C HIS A 13 -26.58 1.14 4.18
N PRO A 14 -26.02 1.54 3.01
CA PRO A 14 -24.60 1.31 2.80
C PRO A 14 -23.88 1.95 3.98
N ASN A 15 -22.99 1.19 4.61
CA ASN A 15 -22.36 1.55 5.87
C ASN A 15 -21.50 2.82 5.71
N MET A 16 -22.14 3.99 5.77
CA MET A 16 -21.52 5.31 5.66
C MET A 16 -20.50 5.52 6.79
N HIS A 17 -20.66 4.83 7.92
CA HIS A 17 -19.71 4.83 9.02
C HIS A 17 -18.42 4.08 8.69
N LEU A 18 -18.48 2.98 7.93
CA LEU A 18 -17.29 2.24 7.49
C LEU A 18 -16.44 3.05 6.50
N CYS A 19 -17.08 3.77 5.57
CA CYS A 19 -16.36 4.67 4.65
C CYS A 19 -15.69 5.84 5.40
N LYS A 20 -16.37 6.43 6.38
CA LYS A 20 -15.81 7.52 7.21
C LYS A 20 -14.66 7.04 8.09
N ALA A 21 -14.80 5.88 8.74
CA ALA A 21 -13.76 5.29 9.58
C ALA A 21 -12.53 4.86 8.76
N TYR A 22 -12.74 4.26 7.59
CA TYR A 22 -11.65 3.90 6.68
C TYR A 22 -10.88 5.12 6.17
N GLY A 23 -11.59 6.19 5.78
CA GLY A 23 -10.96 7.45 5.38
C GLY A 23 -10.11 8.07 6.50
N LEU A 24 -10.64 8.09 7.73
CA LEU A 24 -9.89 8.57 8.90
C LEU A 24 -8.63 7.73 9.18
N LEU A 25 -8.75 6.40 9.11
CA LEU A 25 -7.61 5.49 9.29
C LEU A 25 -6.52 5.75 8.25
N LYS A 26 -6.90 5.96 6.98
CA LYS A 26 -5.95 6.28 5.91
C LYS A 26 -5.30 7.65 6.09
N SER A 27 -6.04 8.66 6.55
CA SER A 27 -5.49 9.97 6.91
C SER A 27 -4.45 9.87 8.04
N GLN A 28 -4.79 9.15 9.12
CA GLN A 28 -3.86 8.93 10.24
C GLN A 28 -2.61 8.15 9.82
N GLN A 29 -2.77 7.18 8.91
CA GLN A 29 -1.65 6.48 8.32
C GLN A 29 -0.77 7.47 7.54
N GLU A 30 -1.34 8.28 6.66
CA GLU A 30 -0.60 9.26 5.87
C GLU A 30 0.15 10.28 6.74
N GLU A 31 -0.47 10.80 7.80
CA GLU A 31 0.17 11.71 8.77
C GLU A 31 1.40 11.07 9.44
N LYS A 32 1.34 9.79 9.78
CA LYS A 32 2.49 9.04 10.33
C LYS A 32 3.61 8.92 9.30
N LEU A 33 3.28 8.63 8.05
CA LEU A 33 4.28 8.53 6.97
C LEU A 33 4.91 9.91 6.68
N ASN A 34 4.12 10.98 6.70
CA ASN A 34 4.62 12.36 6.56
C ASN A 34 5.61 12.70 7.68
N SER A 35 5.29 12.34 8.92
CA SER A 35 6.20 12.56 10.06
C SER A 35 7.54 11.85 9.88
N ILE A 36 7.54 10.65 9.26
CA ILE A 36 8.76 9.93 8.93
C ILE A 36 9.49 10.60 7.76
N ASN A 37 8.78 11.05 6.71
CA ASN A 37 9.38 11.79 5.60
C ASN A 37 10.12 13.05 6.10
N GLU A 38 9.53 13.83 7.01
CA GLU A 38 10.19 15.00 7.61
C GLU A 38 11.47 14.64 8.38
N ALA A 39 11.48 13.48 9.06
CA ALA A 39 12.69 12.99 9.72
C ALA A 39 13.80 12.64 8.70
N PHE A 40 13.46 12.06 7.56
CA PHE A 40 14.42 11.78 6.48
C PHE A 40 14.92 13.07 5.80
N LEU A 41 14.05 14.07 5.60
CA LEU A 41 14.41 15.37 5.01
C LEU A 41 15.38 16.17 5.90
N SER A 42 15.28 16.00 7.21
CA SER A 42 16.13 16.70 8.18
C SER A 42 17.41 15.92 8.55
N ASP A 43 17.56 14.69 8.08
CA ASP A 43 18.71 13.85 8.40
C ASP A 43 19.91 14.19 7.49
N PRO A 44 21.06 14.61 8.06
CA PRO A 44 22.26 14.95 7.28
C PRO A 44 22.76 13.82 6.37
N GLN A 45 22.42 12.55 6.66
CA GLN A 45 22.86 11.43 5.83
C GLN A 45 22.27 11.45 4.41
N TYR A 46 21.14 12.15 4.20
CA TYR A 46 20.49 12.29 2.89
C TYR A 46 20.62 13.70 2.31
N ALA A 47 21.48 14.56 2.86
CA ALA A 47 21.64 15.94 2.42
C ALA A 47 22.11 16.08 0.96
N GLU A 48 22.80 15.06 0.44
CA GLU A 48 23.28 15.00 -0.95
C GLU A 48 22.31 14.30 -1.91
N GLU A 49 21.17 13.78 -1.42
CA GLU A 49 20.20 13.09 -2.28
C GLU A 49 19.38 14.11 -3.08
N GLU A 50 19.55 14.10 -4.40
CA GLU A 50 18.81 14.96 -5.31
C GLU A 50 17.32 14.61 -5.32
N ASP A 51 16.46 15.63 -5.36
CA ASP A 51 15.00 15.49 -5.40
C ASP A 51 14.40 14.64 -4.27
N LEU A 52 15.08 14.53 -3.11
CA LEU A 52 14.67 13.69 -1.98
C LEU A 52 13.21 13.87 -1.59
N SER A 53 12.69 15.11 -1.53
CA SER A 53 11.28 15.37 -1.21
C SER A 53 10.32 14.71 -2.21
N SER A 54 10.60 14.81 -3.51
CA SER A 54 9.79 14.18 -4.56
C SER A 54 9.87 12.66 -4.50
N GLN A 55 11.07 12.12 -4.27
CA GLN A 55 11.29 10.69 -4.09
C GLN A 55 10.50 10.15 -2.89
N LEU A 56 10.56 10.83 -1.73
CA LEU A 56 9.83 10.45 -0.51
C LEU A 56 8.32 10.46 -0.72
N GLU A 57 7.78 11.43 -1.48
CA GLU A 57 6.36 11.45 -1.83
C GLU A 57 5.96 10.31 -2.78
N MET A 58 6.82 9.96 -3.74
CA MET A 58 6.63 8.80 -4.60
C MET A 58 6.65 7.50 -3.78
N PHE A 59 7.62 7.34 -2.88
CA PHE A 59 7.76 6.16 -2.02
C PHE A 59 6.60 6.03 -1.03
N LYS A 60 6.13 7.14 -0.43
CA LYS A 60 4.94 7.18 0.42
C LYS A 60 3.71 6.64 -0.30
N ARG A 61 3.42 7.19 -1.49
CA ARG A 61 2.29 6.74 -2.31
C ARG A 61 2.39 5.26 -2.63
N LYS A 62 3.58 4.80 -3.03
CA LYS A 62 3.82 3.38 -3.33
C LYS A 62 3.62 2.50 -2.09
N TYR A 63 4.10 2.91 -0.92
CA TYR A 63 3.95 2.18 0.33
C TYR A 63 2.48 2.05 0.74
N MET A 64 1.67 3.10 0.52
CA MET A 64 0.23 3.07 0.81
C MET A 64 -0.58 2.14 -0.12
N GLU A 65 -0.03 1.71 -1.26
CA GLU A 65 -0.62 0.69 -2.14
C GLU A 65 -0.47 -0.74 -1.59
N PHE A 66 0.47 -0.96 -0.67
CA PHE A 66 0.62 -2.25 -0.02
C PHE A 66 -0.58 -2.55 0.87
N ASP A 67 -0.83 -3.85 1.03
CA ASP A 67 -1.73 -4.33 2.06
C ASP A 67 -0.95 -4.39 3.38
N LEU A 68 -1.24 -3.43 4.25
CA LEU A 68 -0.51 -3.21 5.49
C LEU A 68 -1.28 -3.83 6.65
N ASN A 69 -0.54 -4.36 7.62
CA ASN A 69 -1.15 -4.87 8.85
C ASN A 69 -1.65 -3.73 9.75
N ASP A 70 -2.26 -4.08 10.89
CA ASP A 70 -2.83 -3.11 11.84
C ASP A 70 -1.81 -2.13 12.44
N LYS A 71 -0.51 -2.41 12.31
CA LYS A 71 0.58 -1.53 12.76
C LYS A 71 1.06 -0.57 11.66
N GLY A 72 0.61 -0.76 10.41
CA GLY A 72 1.07 0.00 9.26
C GLY A 72 2.33 -0.57 8.61
N ASP A 73 2.69 -1.82 8.91
CA ASP A 73 3.86 -2.50 8.36
C ASP A 73 3.48 -3.50 7.27
N ILE A 74 4.39 -3.77 6.35
CA ILE A 74 4.24 -4.84 5.35
C ILE A 74 4.64 -6.15 6.02
N ASP A 75 3.67 -7.05 6.20
CA ASP A 75 3.94 -8.43 6.59
C ASP A 75 4.16 -9.33 5.36
N ILE A 76 4.47 -10.61 5.61
CA ILE A 76 4.70 -11.58 4.53
C ILE A 76 3.49 -11.75 3.59
N MET A 77 2.28 -11.55 4.11
CA MET A 77 1.05 -11.67 3.33
C MET A 77 0.83 -10.44 2.46
N GLY A 78 1.12 -9.24 2.98
CA GLY A 78 1.13 -8.00 2.22
C GLY A 78 2.13 -8.04 1.07
N LEU A 79 3.34 -8.52 1.33
CA LEU A 79 4.35 -8.73 0.29
C LEU A 79 3.90 -9.77 -0.75
N LYS A 80 3.38 -10.92 -0.31
CA LYS A 80 2.85 -11.97 -1.20
C LYS A 80 1.78 -11.42 -2.13
N ARG A 81 0.77 -10.73 -1.58
CA ARG A 81 -0.35 -10.16 -2.35
C ARG A 81 0.13 -9.13 -3.36
N MET A 82 1.12 -8.30 -3.01
CA MET A 82 1.72 -7.35 -3.95
C MET A 82 2.38 -8.08 -5.12
N LEU A 83 3.25 -9.05 -4.85
CA LEU A 83 3.96 -9.78 -5.90
C LEU A 83 3.02 -10.60 -6.80
N GLU A 84 1.95 -11.17 -6.24
CA GLU A 84 0.91 -11.84 -7.02
C GLU A 84 0.17 -10.87 -7.96
N LYS A 85 -0.16 -9.66 -7.51
CA LYS A 85 -0.76 -8.61 -8.37
C LYS A 85 0.13 -8.22 -9.55
N LEU A 86 1.43 -8.42 -9.42
CA LEU A 86 2.43 -8.13 -10.45
C LEU A 86 2.75 -9.33 -11.35
N GLY A 87 2.12 -10.49 -11.11
CA GLY A 87 2.43 -11.73 -11.82
C GLY A 87 3.76 -12.36 -11.39
N LEU A 88 4.36 -11.91 -10.29
CA LEU A 88 5.64 -12.36 -9.77
C LEU A 88 5.47 -13.25 -8.54
N ALA A 89 4.56 -14.22 -8.59
CA ALA A 89 4.30 -15.11 -7.46
C ALA A 89 5.59 -15.77 -6.95
N LYS A 90 5.79 -15.75 -5.63
CA LYS A 90 6.98 -16.27 -4.94
C LYS A 90 6.62 -17.34 -3.92
N THR A 91 7.56 -18.26 -3.69
CA THR A 91 7.46 -19.22 -2.59
C THR A 91 7.60 -18.52 -1.24
N HIS A 92 7.10 -19.16 -0.17
CA HIS A 92 7.22 -18.62 1.19
C HIS A 92 8.69 -18.38 1.60
N LEU A 93 9.62 -19.24 1.17
CA LEU A 93 11.04 -19.09 1.46
C LEU A 93 11.65 -17.88 0.75
N GLU A 94 11.31 -17.64 -0.52
CA GLU A 94 11.74 -16.44 -1.25
C GLU A 94 11.21 -15.16 -0.60
N LEU A 95 9.93 -15.15 -0.20
CA LEU A 95 9.33 -14.03 0.52
C LEU A 95 10.09 -13.72 1.81
N LYS A 96 10.38 -14.74 2.63
CA LYS A 96 11.18 -14.56 3.85
C LYS A 96 12.58 -14.01 3.58
N LYS A 97 13.24 -14.50 2.52
CA LYS A 97 14.55 -13.98 2.12
C LYS A 97 14.48 -12.51 1.72
N MET A 98 13.49 -12.13 0.90
CA MET A 98 13.26 -10.74 0.49
C MET A 98 13.00 -9.83 1.70
N MET A 99 12.17 -10.26 2.66
CA MET A 99 11.94 -9.48 3.88
C MET A 99 13.23 -9.31 4.70
N SER A 100 13.98 -10.39 4.88
CA SER A 100 15.22 -10.37 5.67
C SER A 100 16.34 -9.51 5.07
N GLU A 101 16.31 -9.24 3.77
CA GLU A 101 17.26 -8.36 3.09
C GLU A 101 16.98 -6.88 3.36
N VAL A 102 15.71 -6.54 3.65
CA VAL A 102 15.22 -5.17 3.80
C VAL A 102 15.22 -4.73 5.27
N VAL A 103 14.81 -5.62 6.18
CA VAL A 103 14.66 -5.27 7.59
C VAL A 103 16.03 -5.01 8.24
N GLY A 104 16.25 -3.79 8.74
CA GLY A 104 17.45 -3.41 9.47
C GLY A 104 17.39 -3.67 10.98
N GLY A 105 16.20 -3.94 11.52
CA GLY A 105 15.91 -4.02 12.96
C GLY A 105 15.77 -5.43 13.55
N LYS A 106 15.29 -5.50 14.81
CA LYS A 106 15.13 -6.74 15.58
C LYS A 106 13.95 -7.62 15.12
N SER A 107 12.92 -7.03 14.50
CA SER A 107 11.71 -7.71 14.04
C SER A 107 11.83 -8.11 12.58
N LYS A 108 12.39 -9.29 12.30
CA LYS A 108 12.61 -9.80 10.92
C LYS A 108 11.33 -10.19 10.16
N ASP A 109 10.16 -10.00 10.75
CA ASP A 109 8.89 -10.52 10.25
C ASP A 109 8.00 -9.46 9.60
N THR A 110 8.35 -8.17 9.69
CA THR A 110 7.62 -7.07 9.05
C THR A 110 8.60 -6.01 8.54
N ILE A 111 8.26 -5.36 7.42
CA ILE A 111 8.99 -4.22 6.87
C ILE A 111 8.24 -2.95 7.28
N SER A 112 8.88 -2.10 8.08
CA SER A 112 8.34 -0.78 8.42
C SER A 112 8.54 0.21 7.27
N TYR A 113 7.87 1.36 7.34
CA TYR A 113 8.09 2.41 6.34
C TYR A 113 9.53 2.93 6.34
N THR A 114 10.18 3.00 7.51
CA THR A 114 11.60 3.36 7.63
C THR A 114 12.50 2.32 6.95
N ASP A 115 12.25 1.02 7.14
CA ASP A 115 13.00 -0.04 6.43
C ASP A 115 12.81 0.07 4.91
N PHE A 116 11.58 0.36 4.48
CA PHE A 116 11.24 0.57 3.07
C PHE A 116 12.01 1.76 2.47
N LEU A 117 12.03 2.91 3.13
CA LEU A 117 12.78 4.09 2.68
C LEU A 117 14.28 3.81 2.64
N ASN A 118 14.82 3.17 3.67
CA ASN A 118 16.23 2.77 3.71
C ASN A 118 16.61 1.84 2.55
N MET A 119 15.70 0.93 2.16
CA MET A 119 15.89 0.10 0.96
C MET A 119 15.87 0.94 -0.32
N MET A 120 14.88 1.83 -0.47
CA MET A 120 14.70 2.61 -1.70
C MET A 120 15.82 3.64 -1.93
N LEU A 121 16.30 4.30 -0.87
CA LEU A 121 17.38 5.29 -0.91
C LEU A 121 18.77 4.65 -0.81
N GLY A 122 18.88 3.46 -0.22
CA GLY A 122 20.16 2.80 0.02
C GLY A 122 20.86 2.30 -1.26
N LYS A 123 22.19 2.19 -1.20
CA LYS A 123 23.01 1.68 -2.33
C LYS A 123 22.87 0.17 -2.58
N LYS A 124 22.24 -0.58 -1.66
CA LYS A 124 22.08 -2.03 -1.79
C LYS A 124 20.96 -2.38 -2.78
N HIS A 125 21.23 -3.34 -3.66
CA HIS A 125 20.27 -3.83 -4.65
C HIS A 125 19.44 -4.98 -4.08
N ALA A 126 18.45 -4.66 -3.23
CA ALA A 126 17.50 -5.65 -2.77
C ALA A 126 16.59 -6.13 -3.91
N ILE A 127 16.21 -7.41 -3.91
CA ILE A 127 15.33 -7.97 -4.96
C ILE A 127 14.01 -7.18 -5.01
N LEU A 128 13.46 -6.85 -3.85
CA LEU A 128 12.22 -6.07 -3.75
C LEU A 128 12.39 -4.67 -4.36
N LYS A 129 13.50 -3.99 -4.12
CA LYS A 129 13.82 -2.69 -4.71
C LYS A 129 13.82 -2.78 -6.24
N LEU A 130 14.51 -3.78 -6.79
CA LEU A 130 14.59 -3.98 -8.24
C LEU A 130 13.18 -4.13 -8.83
N ILE A 131 12.36 -5.03 -8.27
CA ILE A 131 10.98 -5.24 -8.73
C ILE A 131 10.21 -3.92 -8.77
N LEU A 132 10.24 -3.17 -7.67
CA LEU A 132 9.50 -1.90 -7.53
C LEU A 132 9.99 -0.82 -8.50
N MET A 133 11.30 -0.75 -8.79
CA MET A 133 11.86 0.21 -9.75
C MET A 133 11.51 -0.17 -11.20
N PHE A 134 11.44 -1.47 -11.53
CA PHE A 134 11.09 -1.95 -12.88
C PHE A 134 9.58 -1.93 -13.16
N GLU A 135 8.73 -1.91 -12.13
CA GLU A 135 7.28 -1.69 -12.30
C GLU A 135 6.94 -0.35 -12.97
N GLY A 136 7.78 0.67 -12.79
CA GLY A 136 7.60 2.01 -13.39
C GLY A 136 7.99 2.08 -14.87
N ILE A 137 8.98 1.29 -15.29
CA ILE A 137 9.53 1.34 -16.67
C ILE A 137 8.59 0.66 -17.69
N GLY A 138 7.67 -0.20 -17.24
CA GLY A 138 6.70 -0.90 -18.10
C GLY A 138 5.29 -0.29 -18.13
N LYS A 139 5.02 0.82 -17.44
CA LYS A 139 3.68 1.40 -17.28
C LYS A 139 3.56 2.88 -17.62
N GLU A 140 4.54 3.45 -18.32
CA GLU A 140 4.35 4.75 -18.95
C GLU A 140 3.58 4.56 -20.27
N GLN A 141 2.37 5.13 -20.33
CA GLN A 141 1.42 5.17 -21.45
C GLN A 141 0.48 3.97 -21.67
N GLU A 142 -0.56 3.88 -20.84
CA GLU A 142 -1.93 3.78 -21.37
C GLU A 142 -2.82 4.66 -20.47
N PRO A 143 -3.35 5.81 -20.94
CA PRO A 143 -4.38 6.52 -20.22
C PRO A 143 -5.61 5.61 -20.21
N LYS A 144 -5.85 4.92 -19.09
CA LYS A 144 -7.08 4.13 -18.92
C LYS A 144 -8.26 5.09 -18.98
N HIS A 145 -8.89 5.15 -20.15
CA HIS A 145 -10.15 5.85 -20.35
C HIS A 145 -11.24 5.07 -19.62
N VAL A 146 -11.33 5.22 -18.31
CA VAL A 146 -12.40 4.60 -17.52
C VAL A 146 -13.64 5.45 -17.66
N GLY A 147 -14.43 5.17 -18.70
CA GLY A 147 -15.81 5.63 -18.75
C GLY A 147 -16.57 5.14 -17.50
N PRO A 148 -17.62 5.86 -17.06
CA PRO A 148 -18.42 5.42 -15.92
C PRO A 148 -18.89 3.97 -16.13
N PRO A 149 -18.78 3.10 -15.11
CA PRO A 149 -19.27 1.73 -15.21
C PRO A 149 -20.74 1.73 -15.64
N CYS A 150 -21.05 1.03 -16.73
CA CYS A 150 -22.44 0.86 -17.15
C CYS A 150 -23.20 0.14 -16.04
N ARG A 151 -24.25 0.76 -15.51
CA ARG A 151 -25.08 0.14 -14.47
C ARG A 151 -25.89 -0.97 -15.12
N LYS A 152 -25.54 -2.22 -14.83
CA LYS A 152 -26.42 -3.36 -15.14
C LYS A 152 -27.73 -3.16 -14.38
N THR A 153 -28.83 -3.14 -15.12
CA THR A 153 -30.17 -3.01 -14.53
C THR A 153 -30.79 -4.40 -14.42
N PHE A 154 -31.84 -4.55 -13.59
CA PHE A 154 -32.53 -5.82 -13.42
C PHE A 154 -33.11 -6.41 -14.71
N SER A 155 -33.18 -5.62 -15.78
CA SER A 155 -33.59 -6.00 -17.12
C SER A 155 -32.58 -6.91 -17.84
N ASP A 156 -31.35 -7.05 -17.33
CA ASP A 156 -30.24 -7.77 -17.97
C ASP A 156 -30.06 -9.22 -17.47
N LEU A 157 -31.03 -9.76 -16.73
CA LEU A 157 -31.03 -11.18 -16.30
C LEU A 157 -31.96 -12.02 -17.20
N PRO A 158 -31.55 -13.24 -17.60
CA PRO A 158 -32.37 -14.15 -18.40
C PRO A 158 -33.59 -14.70 -17.64
#